data_AF-F9U7D8-F1
#
_entry.id   AF-F9U7D8-F1
#
_cell.length_a   1.000
_cell.length_b   1.000
_cell.length_c   1.000
_cell.angle_alpha   90.00
_cell.angle_beta   90.00
_cell.angle_gamma   90.00
#
_symmetry.space_group_name_H-M   'P 1'
#
loop_
_entity.id
_entity.type
_entity.pdbx_description
1 polymer ?
#
loop_
_entity_poly.entity_id
_entity_poly.type
_entity_poly.pdbx_seq_one_letter_code
_entity_poly.pdbx_strand_id
1 'polypeptide(L)'
;MAEHDPSYKLLFSHRDLVADLIRDFVHEDWDLLLDEQRLADTELAGQRNAAAALFRLENSRRPEDIERVLASLIDWLAAPEQGSLRRAFVVWLKRVLLPARVPGAELPNVNTLQEMRAMLAERVKTWTEEWKQQGLEQGIKEGIKEGIKEGLSRGQAKLLRRF
;
A
#
# COMPACT_ATOMS: atom_id res chain seq x y z
N MET A 1 -2.01 19.47 -19.26
CA MET A 1 -3.13 18.84 -18.52
C MET A 1 -2.52 17.71 -17.72
N ALA A 2 -2.30 17.93 -16.43
CA ALA A 2 -1.68 16.93 -15.55
C ALA A 2 -2.72 15.84 -15.25
N GLU A 3 -2.39 14.61 -15.58
CA GLU A 3 -3.14 13.42 -15.18
C GLU A 3 -3.16 13.36 -13.66
N HIS A 4 -4.35 13.54 -13.08
CA HIS A 4 -4.57 13.35 -11.65
C HIS A 4 -4.38 11.87 -11.29
N ASP A 5 -3.40 11.59 -10.44
CA ASP A 5 -3.06 10.26 -9.92
C ASP A 5 -4.26 9.64 -9.14
N PRO A 6 -4.69 8.40 -9.46
CA PRO A 6 -5.81 7.71 -8.79
C PRO A 6 -5.62 7.49 -7.28
N SER A 7 -4.39 7.59 -6.78
CA SER A 7 -3.98 7.26 -5.41
C SER A 7 -4.64 8.15 -4.34
N TYR A 8 -4.82 9.45 -4.60
CA TYR A 8 -5.46 10.37 -3.66
C TYR A 8 -6.94 10.04 -3.41
N LYS A 9 -7.66 9.48 -4.39
CA LYS A 9 -9.07 9.08 -4.21
C LYS A 9 -9.23 7.89 -3.26
N LEU A 10 -8.20 7.06 -3.09
CA LEU A 10 -8.20 5.96 -2.12
C LEU A 10 -7.87 6.41 -0.69
N LEU A 11 -7.16 7.53 -0.53
CA LEU A 11 -7.02 8.17 0.78
C LEU A 11 -8.38 8.67 1.28
N PHE A 12 -9.17 9.30 0.40
CA PHE A 12 -10.46 9.89 0.75
C PHE A 12 -11.67 8.94 0.67
N SER A 13 -11.49 7.68 0.24
CA SER A 13 -12.58 6.69 0.21
C SER A 13 -12.92 6.11 1.58
N HIS A 14 -12.04 6.29 2.58
CA HIS A 14 -12.28 5.97 3.98
C HIS A 14 -12.20 7.24 4.84
N ARG A 15 -13.11 8.17 4.54
CA ARG A 15 -13.17 9.53 5.11
C ARG A 15 -13.11 9.55 6.64
N ASP A 16 -13.68 8.54 7.30
CA ASP A 16 -13.72 8.45 8.76
C ASP A 16 -12.37 8.04 9.36
N LEU A 17 -11.60 7.17 8.71
CA LEU A 17 -10.28 6.75 9.18
C LEU A 17 -9.21 7.83 9.00
N VAL A 18 -9.26 8.54 7.87
CA VAL A 18 -8.41 9.72 7.65
C VAL A 18 -8.85 10.85 8.56
N ALA A 19 -10.15 11.03 8.79
CA ALA A 19 -10.64 12.00 9.77
C ALA A 19 -10.22 11.64 11.19
N ASP A 20 -10.20 10.37 11.61
CA ASP A 20 -9.75 9.99 12.95
C ASP A 20 -8.23 10.14 13.09
N LEU A 21 -7.45 9.79 12.04
CA LEU A 21 -6.00 10.02 11.99
C LEU A 21 -5.65 11.52 12.06
N ILE A 22 -6.43 12.37 11.39
CA ILE A 22 -6.25 13.82 11.36
C ILE A 22 -6.79 14.47 12.65
N ARG A 23 -7.95 14.04 13.15
CA ARG A 23 -8.64 14.64 14.31
C ARG A 23 -7.95 14.30 15.63
N ASP A 24 -7.34 13.11 15.75
CA ASP A 24 -6.61 12.71 16.95
C ASP A 24 -5.15 13.20 16.97
N PHE A 25 -4.61 13.71 15.84
CA PHE A 25 -3.17 14.00 15.74
C PHE A 25 -2.78 15.35 15.11
N VAL A 26 -3.65 16.02 14.34
CA VAL A 26 -3.41 17.40 13.87
C VAL A 26 -3.88 18.38 14.94
N HIS A 27 -3.26 18.29 16.11
CA HIS A 27 -3.45 19.26 17.20
C HIS A 27 -2.15 20.01 17.56
N GLU A 28 -1.04 19.73 16.88
CA GLU A 28 0.18 20.55 16.94
C GLU A 28 0.58 21.01 15.53
N ASP A 29 0.58 22.33 15.37
CA ASP A 29 1.10 23.17 14.29
C ASP A 29 1.04 22.61 12.86
N TRP A 30 -0.15 22.75 12.28
CA TRP A 30 -0.49 22.52 10.87
C TRP A 30 0.40 23.27 9.85
N ASP A 31 1.20 24.24 10.29
CA ASP A 31 2.10 25.03 9.44
C ASP A 31 3.23 24.19 8.82
N LEU A 32 3.54 23.02 9.38
CA LEU A 32 4.56 22.09 8.85
C LEU A 32 4.06 21.14 7.74
N LEU A 33 2.75 21.15 7.44
CA LEU A 33 2.12 20.23 6.48
C LEU A 33 1.93 20.83 5.07
N LEU A 34 2.25 22.10 4.86
CA LEU A 34 2.08 22.80 3.59
C LEU A 34 3.39 22.95 2.81
N ASP A 35 3.93 21.86 2.26
CA ASP A 35 4.66 21.96 0.98
C ASP A 35 4.72 20.60 0.27
N GLU A 36 3.63 20.32 -0.44
CA GLU A 36 3.09 19.00 -0.74
C GLU A 36 3.56 18.39 -2.09
N GLN A 37 4.51 19.01 -2.80
CA GLN A 37 4.86 18.59 -4.17
C GLN A 37 6.36 18.66 -4.52
N ARG A 38 7.26 18.93 -3.57
CA ARG A 38 8.64 19.27 -3.92
C ARG A 38 9.75 18.89 -2.96
N LEU A 39 9.54 17.96 -2.03
CA LEU A 39 10.64 17.44 -1.20
C LEU A 39 11.16 16.10 -1.74
N ALA A 40 12.44 16.06 -2.08
CA ALA A 40 13.14 14.82 -2.40
C ALA A 40 13.27 13.94 -1.15
N ASP A 41 13.31 12.60 -1.33
CA ASP A 41 13.48 11.60 -0.25
C ASP A 41 14.57 11.97 0.77
N THR A 42 15.61 12.69 0.35
CA THR A 42 16.73 13.18 1.17
C THR A 42 16.36 14.28 2.17
N GLU A 43 15.41 15.17 1.87
CA GLU A 43 14.99 16.26 2.77
C GLU A 43 14.02 15.78 3.84
N LEU A 44 13.19 14.78 3.51
CA LEU A 44 12.27 14.13 4.45
C LEU A 44 12.97 13.12 5.38
N ALA A 45 14.12 12.57 4.97
CA ALA A 45 14.88 11.60 5.76
C ALA A 45 15.41 12.18 7.10
N GLY A 46 15.63 13.50 7.17
CA GLY A 46 16.08 14.19 8.38
C GLY A 46 14.95 14.58 9.34
N GLN A 47 13.70 14.57 8.88
CA GLN A 47 12.57 15.01 9.70
C GLN A 47 11.93 13.83 10.43
N ARG A 48 12.06 13.87 11.75
CA ARG A 48 11.34 13.01 12.69
C ARG A 48 9.90 13.53 12.81
N ASN A 49 9.08 13.33 11.78
CA ASN A 49 7.64 13.61 11.83
C ASN A 49 6.82 12.43 11.24
N ALA A 50 5.59 12.22 11.74
CA ALA A 50 4.76 11.07 11.39
C ALA A 50 4.26 11.13 9.92
N ALA A 51 4.01 12.33 9.40
CA ALA A 51 3.57 12.54 8.03
C ALA A 51 4.64 12.13 7.01
N ALA A 52 5.91 12.46 7.26
CA ALA A 52 7.05 12.05 6.44
C ALA A 52 7.21 10.52 6.45
N ALA A 53 7.02 9.87 7.61
CA ALA A 53 7.05 8.42 7.69
C ALA A 53 5.91 7.78 6.88
N LEU A 54 4.69 8.32 6.97
CA LEU A 54 3.55 7.88 6.17
C LEU A 54 3.84 8.01 4.66
N PHE A 55 4.32 9.18 4.23
CA PHE A 55 4.66 9.44 2.83
C PHE A 55 5.74 8.49 2.30
N ARG A 56 6.78 8.24 3.09
CA ARG A 56 7.85 7.29 2.74
C ARG A 56 7.33 5.85 2.65
N LEU A 57 6.38 5.46 3.51
CA LEU A 57 5.73 4.16 3.43
C LEU A 57 4.86 4.04 2.17
N GLU A 58 4.09 5.07 1.84
CA GLU A 58 3.24 5.07 0.64
C GLU A 58 4.06 5.03 -0.65
N ASN A 59 5.17 5.76 -0.71
CA ASN A 59 6.05 5.81 -1.88
C ASN A 59 7.07 4.66 -1.94
N SER A 60 7.10 3.78 -0.94
CA SER A 60 7.98 2.61 -0.93
C SER A 60 7.73 1.72 -2.15
N ARG A 61 8.82 1.27 -2.79
CA ARG A 61 8.73 0.39 -3.97
C ARG A 61 9.20 -1.01 -3.67
N ARG A 62 10.06 -1.16 -2.65
CA ARG A 62 10.62 -2.44 -2.26
C ARG A 62 10.39 -2.73 -0.77
N PRO A 63 10.39 -4.01 -0.36
CA PRO A 63 10.23 -4.38 1.04
C PRO A 63 11.28 -3.72 1.95
N GLU A 64 12.51 -3.55 1.45
CA GLU A 64 13.61 -2.95 2.21
C GLU A 64 13.42 -1.44 2.44
N ASP A 65 12.57 -0.76 1.64
CA ASP A 65 12.19 0.63 1.89
C ASP A 65 11.27 0.71 3.12
N ILE A 66 10.27 -0.19 3.19
CA ILE A 66 9.32 -0.28 4.32
C ILE A 66 10.07 -0.61 5.61
N GLU A 67 10.97 -1.59 5.57
CA GLU A 67 11.77 -1.95 6.74
C GLU A 67 12.59 -0.79 7.29
N ARG A 68 13.18 0.04 6.42
CA ARG A 68 13.94 1.23 6.82
C ARG A 68 13.06 2.26 7.51
N VAL A 69 11.84 2.47 7.03
CA VAL A 69 10.89 3.38 7.68
C VAL A 69 10.45 2.83 9.03
N LEU A 70 10.15 1.53 9.12
CA LEU A 70 9.77 0.90 10.39
C LEU A 70 10.90 0.94 11.41
N ALA A 71 12.15 0.71 11.00
CA ALA A 71 13.31 0.86 11.86
C ALA A 71 13.39 2.29 12.45
N SER A 72 13.23 3.30 11.58
CA SER A 72 13.24 4.71 12.00
C SER A 72 12.11 5.03 12.99
N LEU A 73 10.90 4.49 12.75
CA LEU A 73 9.75 4.66 13.63
C LEU A 73 9.94 3.96 14.98
N ILE A 74 10.51 2.76 15.01
CA ILE A 74 10.80 2.02 16.25
C ILE A 74 11.77 2.81 17.12
N ASP A 75 12.84 3.35 16.51
CA ASP A 75 13.88 4.06 17.23
C ASP A 75 13.39 5.41 17.77
N TRP A 76 12.68 6.18 16.94
CA TRP A 76 12.25 7.52 17.31
C TRP A 76 11.00 7.50 18.22
N LEU A 77 10.05 6.61 17.97
CA LEU A 77 8.86 6.45 18.82
C LEU A 77 9.13 5.50 19.99
N ALA A 78 10.34 5.40 20.52
CA ALA A 78 10.64 4.48 21.62
C ALA A 78 9.97 4.90 22.95
N ALA A 79 9.70 6.19 23.13
CA ALA A 79 9.13 6.74 24.36
C ALA A 79 7.73 6.15 24.67
N PRO A 80 7.42 5.79 25.93
CA PRO A 80 6.14 5.18 26.31
C PRO A 80 4.90 5.99 25.90
N GLU A 81 5.00 7.32 25.95
CA GLU A 81 3.96 8.30 25.64
C GLU A 81 3.50 8.19 24.18
N GLN A 82 4.40 7.76 23.29
CA GLN A 82 4.13 7.57 21.86
C GLN A 82 3.46 6.22 21.54
N GLY A 83 2.97 5.50 22.55
CA GLY A 83 2.35 4.19 22.37
C GLY A 83 1.10 4.19 21.50
N SER A 84 0.29 5.25 21.54
CA SER A 84 -0.87 5.42 20.65
C SER A 84 -0.46 5.50 19.19
N LEU A 85 0.56 6.30 18.88
CA LEU A 85 1.05 6.49 17.52
C LEU A 85 1.65 5.19 16.96
N ARG A 86 2.43 4.46 17.75
CA ARG A 86 2.93 3.13 17.34
C ARG A 86 1.79 2.18 16.97
N ARG A 87 0.72 2.15 17.77
CA ARG A 87 -0.47 1.32 17.48
C ARG A 87 -1.19 1.78 16.22
N ALA A 88 -1.35 3.09 16.02
CA ALA A 88 -1.98 3.64 14.83
C ALA A 88 -1.25 3.20 13.55
N PHE A 89 0.08 3.28 13.53
CA PHE A 89 0.88 2.78 12.40
C PHE A 89 0.70 1.27 12.17
N VAL A 90 0.72 0.45 13.21
CA VAL A 90 0.48 -1.01 13.07
C VAL A 90 -0.89 -1.29 12.46
N VAL A 91 -1.94 -0.62 12.95
CA VAL A 91 -3.30 -0.78 12.45
C VAL A 91 -3.41 -0.33 10.99
N TRP A 92 -2.84 0.83 10.65
CA TRP A 92 -2.85 1.35 9.28
C TRP A 92 -2.10 0.44 8.32
N LEU A 93 -0.91 -0.05 8.70
CA LEU A 93 -0.14 -0.99 7.89
C LEU A 93 -0.94 -2.27 7.61
N LYS A 94 -1.58 -2.83 8.65
CA LYS A 94 -2.35 -4.07 8.56
C LYS A 94 -3.65 -3.92 7.74
N ARG A 95 -4.32 -2.77 7.82
CA ARG A 95 -5.66 -2.57 7.23
C ARG A 95 -5.65 -1.83 5.90
N VAL A 96 -4.62 -1.04 5.62
CA VAL A 96 -4.58 -0.16 4.45
C VAL A 96 -3.39 -0.50 3.57
N LEU A 97 -2.15 -0.32 4.07
CA LEU A 97 -0.96 -0.45 3.21
C LEU A 97 -0.77 -1.87 2.69
N LEU A 98 -0.72 -2.87 3.58
CA LEU A 98 -0.42 -4.24 3.19
C LEU A 98 -1.52 -4.88 2.33
N PRO A 99 -2.82 -4.75 2.63
CA PRO A 99 -3.86 -5.27 1.74
C PRO A 99 -3.85 -4.64 0.34
N ALA A 100 -3.47 -3.36 0.21
CA ALA A 100 -3.33 -2.70 -1.08
C ALA A 100 -2.10 -3.18 -1.86
N ARG A 101 -1.02 -3.56 -1.17
CA ARG A 101 0.25 -3.99 -1.79
C ARG A 101 0.32 -5.48 -2.08
N VAL A 102 -0.28 -6.30 -1.23
CA VAL A 102 -0.30 -7.77 -1.35
C VAL A 102 -1.73 -8.25 -1.10
N PRO A 103 -2.63 -8.08 -2.11
CA PRO A 103 -4.02 -8.50 -1.98
C PRO A 103 -4.13 -10.00 -1.72
N GLY A 104 -4.97 -10.38 -0.76
CA GLY A 104 -5.22 -11.79 -0.43
C GLY A 104 -4.19 -12.45 0.51
N ALA A 105 -3.16 -11.73 0.95
CA ALA A 105 -2.22 -12.25 1.93
C ALA A 105 -2.86 -12.41 3.33
N GLU A 106 -2.69 -13.57 3.94
CA GLU A 106 -3.10 -13.80 5.33
C GLU A 106 -2.06 -13.22 6.29
N LEU A 107 -2.33 -12.01 6.79
CA LEU A 107 -1.46 -11.35 7.76
C LEU A 107 -1.60 -12.01 9.14
N PRO A 108 -0.50 -12.48 9.77
CA PRO A 108 -0.55 -12.99 11.13
C PRO A 108 -0.94 -11.88 12.11
N ASN A 109 -1.28 -12.27 13.34
CA ASN A 109 -1.64 -11.28 14.36
C ASN A 109 -0.40 -10.54 14.88
N VAL A 110 -0.08 -9.42 14.24
CA VAL A 110 0.97 -8.48 14.64
C VAL A 110 0.36 -7.26 15.34
N ASN A 111 0.92 -6.89 16.49
CA ASN A 111 0.41 -5.81 17.34
C ASN A 111 1.45 -4.70 17.61
N THR A 112 2.72 -4.94 17.27
CA THR A 112 3.81 -3.98 17.47
C THR A 112 4.55 -3.68 16.17
N LEU A 113 5.23 -2.54 16.11
CA LEU A 113 6.07 -2.18 14.96
C LEU A 113 7.25 -3.16 14.81
N GLN A 114 7.78 -3.66 15.92
CA GLN A 114 8.85 -4.66 15.95
C GLN A 114 8.40 -5.98 15.34
N GLU A 115 7.24 -6.51 15.78
CA GLU A 115 6.63 -7.71 15.21
C GLU A 115 6.31 -7.52 13.73
N MET A 116 5.74 -6.37 13.37
CA MET A 116 5.46 -6.03 11.97
C MET A 116 6.73 -6.05 11.13
N ARG A 117 7.81 -5.39 11.60
CA ARG A 117 9.09 -5.36 10.88
C ARG A 117 9.68 -6.76 10.71
N ALA A 118 9.74 -7.55 11.77
CA ALA A 118 10.25 -8.93 11.71
C ALA A 118 9.42 -9.79 10.75
N MET A 119 8.09 -9.69 10.83
CA MET A 119 7.16 -10.39 9.96
C MET A 119 7.38 -10.02 8.48
N LEU A 120 7.53 -8.72 8.17
CA LEU A 120 7.71 -8.28 6.80
C LEU A 120 9.03 -8.75 6.19
N ALA A 121 10.11 -8.77 6.98
CA ALA A 121 11.42 -9.25 6.57
C ALA A 121 11.41 -10.72 6.13
N GLU A 122 10.56 -11.53 6.76
CA GLU A 122 10.46 -12.97 6.44
C GLU A 122 9.44 -13.28 5.35
N ARG A 123 8.33 -12.53 5.26
CA ARG A 123 7.13 -12.99 4.52
C ARG A 123 6.77 -12.19 3.28
N VAL A 124 7.20 -10.92 3.16
CA VAL A 124 6.78 -10.07 2.02
C VAL A 124 7.28 -10.63 0.70
N LYS A 125 8.50 -11.18 0.68
CA LYS A 125 9.06 -11.76 -0.54
C LYS A 125 8.20 -12.92 -1.05
N THR A 126 7.85 -13.84 -0.16
CA THR A 126 7.02 -15.02 -0.49
C THR A 126 5.65 -14.61 -1.01
N TRP A 127 4.95 -13.68 -0.33
CA TRP A 127 3.65 -13.21 -0.80
C TRP A 127 3.73 -12.47 -2.14
N THR A 128 4.80 -11.72 -2.39
CA THR A 128 5.01 -11.04 -3.67
C THR A 128 5.17 -12.05 -4.81
N GLU A 129 5.89 -13.14 -4.58
CA GLU A 129 6.07 -14.21 -5.57
C GLU A 129 4.76 -14.98 -5.81
N GLU A 130 4.05 -15.36 -4.74
CA GLU A 130 2.76 -16.05 -4.81
C GLU A 130 1.71 -15.23 -5.56
N TRP A 131 1.58 -13.95 -5.24
CA TRP A 131 0.63 -13.06 -5.93
C TRP A 131 0.98 -12.90 -7.42
N LYS A 132 2.26 -12.72 -7.75
CA LYS A 132 2.70 -12.65 -9.14
C LYS A 132 2.36 -13.92 -9.92
N GLN A 133 2.52 -15.09 -9.30
CA GLN A 133 2.15 -16.36 -9.90
C GLN A 133 0.64 -16.49 -10.08
N GLN A 134 -0.15 -16.18 -9.05
CA GLN A 134 -1.61 -16.20 -9.12
C GLN A 134 -2.15 -15.26 -10.20
N GLY A 135 -1.61 -14.04 -10.31
CA GLY A 135 -1.97 -13.09 -11.35
C GLY A 135 -1.65 -13.60 -12.76
N LEU A 136 -0.51 -14.26 -12.95
CA LEU A 136 -0.16 -14.88 -14.23
C LEU A 136 -1.12 -16.04 -14.58
N GLU A 137 -1.39 -16.93 -13.62
CA GLU A 137 -2.31 -18.05 -13.81
C GLU A 137 -3.73 -17.57 -14.13
N GLN A 138 -4.21 -16.55 -13.42
CA GLN A 138 -5.52 -15.95 -13.67
C GLN A 138 -5.56 -15.29 -15.05
N GLY A 139 -4.53 -14.51 -15.41
CA GLY A 139 -4.43 -13.89 -16.73
C GLY A 139 -4.42 -14.91 -17.88
N ILE A 140 -3.71 -16.03 -17.72
CA ILE A 140 -3.72 -17.12 -18.70
C ILE A 140 -5.11 -17.74 -18.81
N LYS A 141 -5.76 -18.03 -17.68
CA LYS A 141 -7.12 -18.62 -17.67
C LYS A 141 -8.14 -17.70 -18.35
N GLU A 142 -8.12 -16.42 -18.02
CA GLU A 142 -9.00 -15.41 -18.61
C GLU A 142 -8.72 -15.24 -20.12
N GLY A 143 -7.45 -15.13 -20.51
CA GLY A 143 -7.04 -15.02 -21.91
C GLY A 143 -7.45 -16.23 -22.76
N ILE A 144 -7.30 -17.45 -22.24
CA ILE A 144 -7.78 -18.66 -22.93
C ILE A 144 -9.30 -18.62 -23.10
N LYS A 145 -10.03 -18.28 -22.04
CA LYS A 145 -11.50 -18.22 -22.06
C LYS A 145 -12.01 -17.19 -23.08
N GLU A 146 -11.42 -16.01 -23.10
CA GLU A 146 -11.75 -14.97 -24.08
C GLU A 146 -11.39 -15.39 -25.50
N GLY A 147 -10.19 -15.96 -25.71
CA GLY A 147 -9.74 -16.44 -27.01
C GLY A 147 -10.65 -17.53 -27.59
N ILE A 148 -11.11 -18.48 -26.77
CA ILE A 148 -12.07 -19.51 -27.18
C ILE A 148 -13.41 -18.87 -27.58
N LYS A 149 -13.92 -17.95 -26.76
CA LYS A 149 -15.20 -17.26 -27.03
C LYS A 149 -15.13 -16.46 -28.33
N GLU A 150 -14.05 -15.72 -28.54
CA GLU A 150 -13.85 -14.92 -29.75
C GLU A 150 -13.66 -15.82 -30.98
N GLY A 151 -12.88 -16.90 -30.86
CA GLY A 151 -12.69 -17.89 -31.92
C GLY A 151 -14.00 -18.54 -32.36
N LEU A 152 -14.85 -18.93 -31.41
CA LEU A 152 -16.17 -19.49 -31.70
C LEU A 152 -17.08 -18.47 -32.42
N SER A 153 -17.12 -17.23 -31.93
CA SER A 153 -17.91 -16.16 -32.54
C SER A 153 -17.46 -15.85 -33.97
N ARG A 154 -16.15 -15.73 -34.21
CA ARG A 154 -15.57 -15.53 -35.55
C ARG A 154 -15.86 -16.71 -36.48
N GLY A 155 -15.81 -17.93 -35.97
CA GLY A 155 -16.15 -19.15 -36.72
C GLY A 155 -17.61 -19.16 -37.17
N GLN A 156 -18.54 -18.85 -36.26
CA GLN A 156 -19.97 -18.73 -36.56
C GLN A 156 -20.25 -17.63 -37.60
N ALA A 157 -19.63 -16.45 -37.45
CA ALA A 157 -19.79 -15.35 -38.41
C ALA A 157 -19.29 -15.71 -39.82
N LYS A 158 -18.20 -16.48 -39.93
CA LYS A 158 -17.68 -16.97 -41.22
C LYS A 158 -18.60 -18.00 -41.87
N LEU A 159 -19.20 -18.89 -41.08
CA LEU A 159 -20.18 -19.87 -41.57
C LEU A 159 -21.45 -19.20 -42.10
N LEU A 160 -21.96 -18.18 -41.39
CA LEU A 160 -23.16 -17.43 -41.78
C LEU A 160 -22.95 -16.59 -43.06
N ARG A 161 -21.74 -16.13 -43.34
CA ARG A 161 -21.38 -15.42 -44.59
C ARG A 161 -21.22 -16.33 -45.80
N ARG A 162 -21.28 -17.65 -45.62
CA ARG A 162 -21.06 -18.66 -46.68
C ARG A 162 -22.37 -19.19 -47.29
N PHE A 163 -23.50 -18.66 -46.85
CA PHE A 163 -24.85 -18.81 -47.42
C PHE A 163 -25.32 -17.45 -47.95
#